data_AF-A0A7X9KP72-F1
#
_entry.id   AF-A0A7X9KP72-F1
#
_cell.length_a   1.000
_cell.length_b   1.000
_cell.length_c   1.000
_cell.angle_alpha   90.00
_cell.angle_beta   90.00
_cell.angle_gamma   90.00
#
_symmetry.space_group_name_H-M   'P 1'
#
loop_
_entity.id
_entity.type
_entity.pdbx_description
1 polymer ?
#
loop_
_entity_poly.entity_id
_entity_poly.type
_entity_poly.pdbx_seq_one_letter_code
_entity_poly.pdbx_strand_id
1 'polypeptide(L)'
;SAVYFAMNGLNVVTSPWRNPELAVKQVNDMLGFRKDATPQMKNRYAGMVHTVWSDAASFIRECEMIKNGKKVTGFSQWVSFDKMFGRMKELAEL
;
A
#
# COMPACT_ATOMS: atom_id res chain seq x y z
N SER A 1 8.86 6.78 11.15
CA SER A 1 8.87 6.63 9.67
C SER A 1 9.54 5.31 9.30
N ALA A 2 9.18 4.67 8.18
CA ALA A 2 9.77 3.40 7.74
C ALA A 2 11.31 3.46 7.64
N VAL A 3 11.84 4.58 7.15
CA VAL A 3 13.29 4.84 7.06
C VAL A 3 13.96 4.78 8.43
N TYR A 4 13.36 5.39 9.45
CA TYR A 4 13.93 5.41 10.80
C TYR A 4 14.09 4.00 11.37
N PHE A 5 13.07 3.15 11.21
CA PHE A 5 13.13 1.76 11.68
C PHE A 5 14.15 0.94 10.88
N ALA A 6 14.21 1.14 9.55
CA ALA A 6 15.20 0.48 8.71
C ALA A 6 16.63 0.89 9.08
N MET A 7 16.87 2.16 9.38
CA MET A 7 18.19 2.65 9.82
C MET A 7 18.63 2.00 11.13
N ASN A 8 17.68 1.76 12.04
CA ASN A 8 17.90 1.05 13.31
C ASN A 8 18.02 -0.48 13.17
N GLY A 9 18.12 -1.02 11.95
CA GLY A 9 18.37 -2.45 11.75
C GLY A 9 17.13 -3.32 11.61
N LEU A 10 15.93 -2.75 11.67
CA LEU A 10 14.69 -3.52 11.55
C LEU A 10 14.33 -3.78 10.09
N ASN A 11 13.75 -4.94 9.82
CA ASN A 11 13.06 -5.19 8.55
C ASN A 11 11.66 -4.59 8.64
N VAL A 12 11.32 -3.73 7.68
CA VAL A 12 10.14 -2.87 7.74
C VAL A 12 9.19 -3.18 6.60
N VAL A 13 7.93 -3.38 6.97
CA VAL A 13 6.79 -3.40 6.05
C VAL A 13 5.89 -2.20 6.37
N THR A 14 5.41 -1.50 5.35
CA THR A 14 4.47 -0.39 5.50
C THR A 14 3.03 -0.87 5.27
N SER A 15 2.07 -0.45 6.11
CA SER A 15 0.66 -0.79 5.95
C SER A 15 -0.25 0.45 5.80
N PRO A 16 -0.75 0.74 4.59
CA PRO A 16 -1.78 1.75 4.39
C PRO A 16 -3.15 1.15 4.67
N TRP A 17 -3.83 1.59 5.73
CA TRP A 17 -5.13 1.04 6.10
C TRP A 17 -6.26 1.37 5.12
N ARG A 18 -6.87 2.55 5.21
CA ARG A 18 -8.10 2.90 4.46
C ARG A 18 -8.03 4.20 3.68
N ASN A 19 -6.85 4.80 3.58
CA ASN A 19 -6.64 6.03 2.83
C ASN A 19 -5.98 5.69 1.48
N PRO A 20 -6.73 5.70 0.36
CA PRO A 20 -6.18 5.29 -0.94
C PRO A 20 -5.06 6.19 -1.45
N GLU A 21 -5.16 7.50 -1.21
CA GLU A 21 -4.13 8.45 -1.64
C GLU A 21 -2.82 8.22 -0.87
N LEU A 22 -2.92 7.96 0.43
CA LEU A 22 -1.76 7.59 1.25
C LEU A 22 -1.17 6.25 0.80
N ALA A 23 -2.01 5.29 0.42
CA ALA A 23 -1.54 3.99 -0.07
C ALA A 23 -0.68 4.13 -1.32
N VAL A 24 -1.15 4.88 -2.32
CA VAL A 24 -0.39 5.18 -3.55
C VAL A 24 0.92 5.91 -3.22
N LYS A 25 0.86 6.91 -2.32
CA LYS A 25 2.06 7.62 -1.88
C LYS A 25 3.07 6.68 -1.25
N GLN A 26 2.64 5.80 -0.34
CA GLN A 26 3.52 4.85 0.35
C GLN A 26 4.13 3.80 -0.59
N VAL A 27 3.43 3.42 -1.68
CA VAL A 27 4.01 2.58 -2.74
C VAL A 27 5.19 3.28 -3.41
N ASN A 28 5.00 4.55 -3.80
CA ASN A 28 6.08 5.35 -4.41
C ASN A 28 7.24 5.59 -3.43
N ASP A 29 6.93 5.90 -2.16
CA ASP A 29 7.93 6.07 -1.10
C ASP A 29 8.76 4.78 -0.93
N MET A 30 8.11 3.62 -0.86
CA MET A 30 8.78 2.32 -0.73
C MET A 30 9.71 2.01 -1.92
N LEU A 31 9.27 2.31 -3.14
CA LEU A 31 10.10 2.17 -4.33
C LEU A 31 11.32 3.11 -4.27
N GLY A 32 11.10 4.38 -3.90
CA GLY A 32 12.18 5.36 -3.71
C GLY A 32 13.20 4.91 -2.67
N PHE A 33 12.73 4.45 -1.51
CA PHE A 33 13.59 3.93 -0.45
C PHE A 33 14.44 2.75 -0.92
N ARG A 34 13.88 1.82 -1.71
CA ARG A 34 14.63 0.69 -2.27
C ARG A 34 15.58 1.11 -3.40
N LYS A 35 15.22 2.11 -4.19
CA LYS A 35 16.06 2.62 -5.29
C LYS A 35 17.31 3.31 -4.74
N ASP A 36 17.13 4.21 -3.78
CA ASP A 36 18.16 5.13 -3.31
C ASP A 36 18.98 4.59 -2.12
N ALA A 37 18.54 3.49 -1.49
CA ALA A 37 19.26 2.87 -0.39
C ALA A 37 20.57 2.20 -0.82
N THR A 38 21.54 2.14 0.09
CA THR A 38 22.73 1.30 -0.05
C THR A 38 22.34 -0.18 -0.15
N PRO A 39 23.17 -1.06 -0.74
CA PRO A 39 22.86 -2.48 -0.87
C PRO A 39 22.46 -3.15 0.45
N GLN A 40 23.09 -2.77 1.56
CA GLN A 40 22.80 -3.28 2.90
C GLN A 40 21.43 -2.83 3.41
N MET A 41 21.02 -1.60 3.09
CA MET A 41 19.76 -1.01 3.53
C MET A 41 18.57 -1.47 2.67
N LYS A 42 18.76 -1.77 1.38
CA LYS A 42 17.69 -2.22 0.47
C LYS A 42 16.90 -3.41 1.02
N ASN A 43 17.59 -4.36 1.64
CA ASN A 43 16.97 -5.57 2.19
C ASN A 43 16.11 -5.31 3.42
N ARG A 44 16.26 -4.16 4.09
CA ARG A 44 15.46 -3.78 5.26
C ARG A 44 14.08 -3.21 4.87
N TYR A 45 13.92 -2.76 3.63
CA TYR A 45 12.63 -2.33 3.10
C TYR A 45 11.88 -3.53 2.50
N ALA A 46 11.17 -4.27 3.35
CA ALA A 46 10.54 -5.55 3.01
C ALA A 46 9.26 -5.42 2.15
N GLY A 47 8.77 -4.19 1.94
CA GLY A 47 7.63 -3.91 1.06
C GLY A 47 6.43 -3.40 1.82
N MET A 48 5.23 -3.76 1.35
CA MET A 48 3.98 -3.27 1.92
C MET A 48 2.98 -4.42 2.12
N VAL A 49 2.12 -4.27 3.12
CA VAL A 49 1.02 -5.19 3.43
C VAL A 49 -0.23 -4.35 3.61
N HIS A 50 -1.32 -4.73 2.94
CA HIS A 50 -2.62 -4.10 3.18
C HIS A 50 -3.34 -4.80 4.33
N THR A 51 -3.83 -4.05 5.31
CA THR A 51 -4.63 -4.61 6.42
C THR A 51 -6.09 -4.23 6.29
N VAL A 52 -6.97 -5.23 6.38
CA VAL A 52 -8.41 -5.06 6.38
C VAL A 52 -8.96 -5.41 7.77
N TRP A 53 -9.75 -4.50 8.34
CA TRP A 53 -10.36 -4.62 9.66
C TRP A 53 -11.88 -4.79 9.61
N SER A 54 -12.48 -4.75 8.41
CA SER A 54 -13.88 -5.14 8.22
C SER A 54 -14.00 -6.65 8.08
N ASP A 55 -15.21 -7.18 8.29
CA ASP A 55 -15.52 -8.54 7.87
C ASP A 55 -15.39 -8.71 6.34
N ALA A 56 -15.20 -9.96 5.91
CA ALA A 56 -15.01 -10.30 4.52
C ALA A 56 -16.22 -9.89 3.65
N ALA A 57 -17.44 -10.03 4.15
CA ALA A 57 -18.64 -9.73 3.38
C ALA A 57 -18.76 -8.21 3.13
N SER A 58 -18.44 -7.37 4.12
CA SER A 58 -18.39 -5.91 3.93
C SER A 58 -17.34 -5.48 2.91
N PHE A 59 -16.15 -6.06 2.96
CA PHE A 59 -15.07 -5.77 2.02
C PHE A 59 -15.45 -6.13 0.58
N ILE A 60 -16.02 -7.32 0.37
CA ILE A 60 -16.48 -7.77 -0.95
C ILE A 60 -17.68 -6.94 -1.44
N ARG A 61 -18.63 -6.59 -0.57
CA ARG A 61 -19.75 -5.73 -0.95
C ARG A 61 -19.28 -4.38 -1.49
N GLU A 62 -18.26 -3.78 -0.88
CA GLU A 62 -17.68 -2.52 -1.35
C GLU A 62 -17.09 -2.66 -2.76
N CYS A 63 -16.35 -3.75 -3.01
CA CYS A 63 -15.86 -4.11 -4.35
C CYS A 63 -16.98 -4.16 -5.39
N GLU A 64 -18.04 -4.90 -5.10
CA GLU A 64 -19.17 -5.08 -6.03
C GLU A 64 -19.94 -3.77 -6.26
N MET A 65 -20.08 -2.94 -5.23
CA MET A 65 -20.67 -1.61 -5.38
C MET A 65 -19.89 -0.74 -6.37
N ILE A 66 -18.56 -0.75 -6.30
CA ILE A 66 -17.69 0.03 -7.18
C ILE A 66 -17.72 -0.52 -8.60
N LYS A 67 -17.69 -1.85 -8.79
CA LYS A 67 -17.85 -2.48 -10.10
C LYS A 67 -19.17 -2.09 -10.77
N ASN A 68 -20.22 -1.94 -9.98
CA ASN A 68 -21.54 -1.49 -10.43
C ASN A 68 -21.65 0.04 -10.62
N GLY A 69 -20.52 0.75 -10.65
CA GLY A 69 -20.46 2.18 -10.96
C GLY A 69 -20.70 3.13 -9.78
N LYS A 70 -20.82 2.63 -8.54
CA LYS A 70 -20.88 3.53 -7.38
C LYS A 70 -19.52 4.17 -7.14
N LYS A 71 -19.51 5.49 -6.98
CA LYS A 71 -18.31 6.23 -6.57
C LYS A 71 -18.20 6.21 -5.05
N VAL A 72 -17.13 5.64 -4.54
CA VAL A 72 -16.75 5.75 -3.12
C VAL A 72 -15.77 6.91 -3.00
N THR A 73 -16.10 7.91 -2.19
CA THR A 73 -15.24 9.06 -1.92
C THR A 73 -14.70 8.98 -0.49
N GLY A 74 -13.44 9.38 -0.32
CA GLY A 74 -12.77 9.39 0.98
C GLY A 74 -12.19 8.03 1.39
N PHE A 75 -12.37 7.69 2.66
CA PHE A 75 -11.71 6.54 3.28
C PHE A 75 -12.44 5.22 3.00
N SER A 76 -11.72 4.27 2.40
CA SER A 76 -12.24 2.97 2.00
C SER A 76 -11.13 1.92 2.03
N GLN A 77 -11.42 0.75 2.61
CA GLN A 77 -10.44 -0.34 2.70
C GLN A 77 -10.30 -1.06 1.36
N TRP A 78 -11.39 -1.24 0.61
CA TRP A 78 -11.32 -1.80 -0.75
C TRP A 78 -10.61 -0.86 -1.71
N VAL A 79 -10.97 0.43 -1.75
CA VAL A 79 -10.33 1.38 -2.68
C VAL A 79 -8.86 1.54 -2.34
N SER A 80 -8.50 1.52 -1.06
CA SER A 80 -7.09 1.57 -0.64
C SER A 80 -6.32 0.34 -1.08
N PHE A 81 -6.91 -0.86 -0.96
CA PHE A 81 -6.36 -2.10 -1.49
C PHE A 81 -6.16 -2.02 -3.01
N ASP A 82 -7.22 -1.70 -3.75
CA ASP A 82 -7.24 -1.64 -5.21
C ASP A 82 -6.21 -0.64 -5.75
N LYS A 83 -6.16 0.57 -5.18
CA LYS A 83 -5.18 1.59 -5.57
C LYS A 83 -3.74 1.22 -5.23
N MET A 84 -3.51 0.57 -4.09
CA MET A 84 -2.17 0.12 -3.71
C MET A 84 -1.65 -0.92 -4.72
N PHE A 85 -2.41 -1.98 -4.97
CA PHE A 85 -2.00 -3.05 -5.89
C PHE A 85 -2.00 -2.59 -7.35
N GLY A 86 -2.95 -1.75 -7.76
CA GLY A 86 -2.96 -1.12 -9.08
C GLY A 86 -1.69 -0.32 -9.32
N ARG A 87 -1.28 0.52 -8.35
CA ARG A 87 -0.03 1.28 -8.46
C ARG A 87 1.21 0.38 -8.52
N MET A 88 1.25 -0.69 -7.73
CA MET A 88 2.35 -1.67 -7.79
C MET A 88 2.44 -2.35 -9.15
N LYS A 89 1.30 -2.69 -9.76
CA LYS A 89 1.24 -3.30 -11.09
C LYS A 89 1.74 -2.34 -12.17
N GLU A 90 1.28 -1.09 -12.17
CA GLU A 90 1.76 -0.04 -13.09
C GLU A 90 3.29 0.11 -13.02
N LEU A 91 3.86 0.08 -11.81
CA LEU A 91 5.30 0.20 -11.59
C LEU A 91 6.09 -1.06 -12.01
N ALA A 92 5.45 -2.23 -12.06
CA ALA A 92 6.07 -3.47 -12.50
C ALA A 92 6.08 -3.63 -14.03
N GLU A 93 5.21 -2.89 -14.73
CA GLU A 93 5.10 -2.88 -16.19
C GLU A 93 5.99 -1.79 -16.86
N LEU A 94 6.66 -0.94 -16.07
CA LEU A 94 7.64 0.06 -16.50
C LEU A 94 9.06 -0.49 -16.53
#